data_AF-A0A7W0URH6-F1
#
_entry.id   AF-A0A7W0URH6-F1
#
_cell.length_a   1.000
_cell.length_b   1.000
_cell.length_c   1.000
_cell.angle_alpha   90.00
_cell.angle_beta   90.00
_cell.angle_gamma   90.00
#
_symmetry.space_group_name_H-M   'P 1'
#
loop_
_entity.id
_entity.type
_entity.pdbx_description
1 polymer ?
#
loop_
_entity_poly.entity_id
_entity_poly.type
_entity_poly.pdbx_seq_one_letter_code
_entity_poly.pdbx_strand_id
1 'polypeptide(L)' 'MDVGFQAGAILAVRAEAEAYDALVAALTDERADRWHTLDTDDSQILIDLSQVIYIRRERGDQRVGF' A
#
# COMPACT_ATOMS: atom_id res chain seq x y z
N MET A 1 3.79 -0.01 -6.08
CA MET A 1 2.56 0.59 -5.55
C MET A 1 2.91 1.90 -4.89
N ASP A 2 1.96 2.82 -4.82
CA ASP A 2 2.13 4.11 -4.15
C ASP A 2 1.17 4.23 -2.97
N VAL A 3 1.67 4.72 -1.84
CA VAL A 3 0.88 5.06 -0.66
C VAL A 3 0.90 6.57 -0.48
N GLY A 4 -0.28 7.19 -0.52
CA GLY A 4 -0.43 8.63 -0.35
C GLY A 4 -0.79 9.00 1.09
N PHE A 5 -0.16 10.06 1.59
CA PHE A 5 -0.36 10.55 2.97
C PHE A 5 -1.01 11.92 3.02
N GLN A 6 -1.70 12.23 4.14
CA GLN A 6 -2.37 13.52 4.37
C GLN A 6 -1.45 14.74 4.17
N ALA A 7 -0.17 14.63 4.53
CA ALA A 7 0.83 15.70 4.37
C ALA A 7 1.28 15.92 2.90
N GLY A 8 0.73 15.18 1.94
CA GLY A 8 1.08 15.26 0.52
C GLY A 8 2.31 14.42 0.12
N ALA A 9 2.94 13.74 1.08
CA ALA A 9 4.01 12.79 0.79
C ALA A 9 3.46 11.55 0.06
N ILE A 10 4.29 10.98 -0.83
CA ILE A 10 4.00 9.74 -1.54
C ILE A 10 5.16 8.77 -1.28
N LEU A 11 4.83 7.57 -0.82
CA LEU A 11 5.77 6.47 -0.67
C LEU A 11 5.57 5.49 -1.82
N ALA A 12 6.49 5.50 -2.78
CA ALA A 12 6.54 4.52 -3.86
C ALA A 12 7.36 3.31 -3.42
N VAL A 13 6.75 2.13 -3.42
CA VAL A 13 7.38 0.87 -2.98
C VAL A 13 7.09 -0.26 -3.96
N ARG A 14 8.04 -1.18 -4.06
CA ARG A 14 7.82 -2.47 -4.71
C ARG A 14 7.42 -3.47 -3.63
N ALA A 15 6.29 -4.13 -3.80
CA ALA A 15 5.88 -5.19 -2.91
C ALA A 15 5.01 -6.19 -3.66
N GLU A 16 4.92 -7.39 -3.09
CA GLU A 16 4.08 -8.46 -3.60
C GLU A 16 2.59 -8.13 -3.51
N ALA A 17 1.78 -8.91 -4.23
CA ALA A 17 0.32 -8.79 -4.22
C ALA A 17 -0.25 -8.89 -2.79
N GLU A 18 0.29 -9.82 -2.00
CA GLU A 18 -0.14 -10.10 -0.63
C GLU A 18 0.05 -8.88 0.28
N ALA A 19 1.18 -8.18 0.18
CA ALA A 19 1.44 -6.98 0.96
C ALA A 19 0.44 -5.85 0.64
N TYR A 20 0.07 -5.70 -0.64
CA TYR A 20 -0.99 -4.77 -1.03
C TYR A 20 -2.34 -5.16 -0.45
N ASP A 21 -2.73 -6.43 -0.57
CA ASP A 21 -4.04 -6.91 -0.11
C ASP A 21 -4.14 -6.83 1.42
N ALA A 22 -3.06 -7.14 2.15
CA ALA A 22 -2.98 -6.99 3.60
C ALA A 22 -3.10 -5.53 4.06
N LEU A 23 -2.42 -4.60 3.37
CA LEU A 23 -2.52 -3.18 3.68
C LEU A 23 -3.93 -2.63 3.41
N VAL A 24 -4.58 -3.04 2.31
CA VAL A 24 -5.98 -2.69 2.02
C VAL A 24 -6.90 -3.23 3.10
N ALA A 25 -6.75 -4.49 3.49
CA ALA A 25 -7.55 -5.10 4.54
C ALA A 25 -7.42 -4.30 5.86
N ALA A 26 -6.19 -3.98 6.27
CA ALA A 26 -5.92 -3.21 7.48
C ALA A 26 -6.55 -1.80 7.45
N LEU A 27 -6.56 -1.12 6.29
CA LEU A 27 -7.19 0.19 6.17
C LEU A 27 -8.72 0.16 6.21
N THR A 28 -9.33 -0.96 5.81
CA THR A 28 -10.79 -1.13 5.81
C THR A 28 -11.33 -1.76 7.09
N ASP A 29 -10.47 -2.30 7.94
CA ASP A 29 -10.86 -2.88 9.23
C ASP A 29 -10.91 -1.78 10.30
N GLU A 30 -12.12 -1.48 10.79
CA GLU A 30 -12.35 -0.50 11.86
C GLU A 30 -11.66 -0.87 13.19
N ARG A 31 -11.21 -2.12 13.33
CA ARG A 31 -10.52 -2.64 14.51
C ARG A 31 -9.00 -2.76 14.33
N ALA A 32 -8.46 -2.40 13.16
CA ALA A 32 -7.03 -2.50 12.92
C ALA A 32 -6.24 -1.56 13.83
N ASP A 33 -5.04 -2.00 14.20
CA ASP A 33 -4.08 -1.15 14.89
C ASP A 33 -3.70 0.05 14.01
N ARG A 34 -3.45 1.20 14.65
CA ARG A 34 -3.02 2.43 13.96
C ARG A 34 -1.76 2.22 13.12
N TRP A 35 -0.86 1.34 13.55
CA TRP A 35 0.41 1.08 12.89
C TRP A 35 0.36 -0.26 12.15
N HIS A 36 0.75 -0.24 10.89
CA HIS A 36 0.85 -1.43 10.05
C HIS A 36 2.28 -1.60 9.56
N THR A 37 2.79 -2.81 9.67
CA THR A 37 4.07 -3.19 9.08
C THR A 37 3.87 -3.60 7.65
N LEU A 38 4.45 -2.85 6.72
CA LEU A 38 4.46 -3.17 5.30
C LEU A 38 5.81 -3.79 4.92
N ASP A 39 5.78 -5.05 4.53
CA ASP A 39 6.93 -5.74 3.95
C ASP A 39 7.00 -5.44 2.44
N THR A 40 8.14 -4.89 2.01
CA THR A 40 8.45 -4.53 0.62
C THR A 40 9.61 -5.38 0.09
N ASP A 41 9.82 -5.38 -1.23
CA ASP A 41 10.95 -6.09 -1.86
C ASP A 41 12.30 -5.61 -1.29
N ASP A 42 12.36 -4.35 -0.83
CA ASP A 42 13.60 -3.67 -0.44
C ASP A 42 13.76 -3.53 1.09
N SER A 43 12.67 -3.56 1.86
CA SER A 43 12.69 -3.21 3.29
C SER A 43 11.38 -3.52 4.02
N GLN A 44 11.41 -3.43 5.34
CA GLN A 44 10.22 -3.40 6.18
C GLN A 44 9.93 -1.96 6.64
N ILE A 45 8.69 -1.48 6.48
CA ILE A 45 8.30 -0.10 6.74
C ILE A 45 7.11 -0.07 7.71
N LEU A 46 7.20 0.74 8.77
CA LEU A 46 6.08 0.98 9.68
C LEU A 46 5.24 2.18 9.19
N ILE A 47 3.96 1.97 8.94
CA ILE A 47 3.03 2.95 8.36
C ILE A 47 1.95 3.31 9.37
N ASP A 48 1.69 4.61 9.55
CA ASP A 48 0.55 5.11 10.30
C ASP A 48 -0.70 5.10 9.40
N LEU A 49 -1.61 4.15 9.61
CA LEU A 49 -2.83 3.98 8.83
C LEU A 49 -3.75 5.20 8.90
N SER A 50 -3.71 5.97 10.01
CA SER A 50 -4.53 7.18 10.16
C SER A 50 -4.12 8.32 9.23
N GLN A 51 -2.91 8.22 8.65
CA GLN A 51 -2.37 9.22 7.74
C GLN A 51 -2.51 8.83 6.27
N VAL A 52 -2.90 7.58 5.97
CA VAL A 52 -3.08 7.09 4.60
C VAL A 52 -4.38 7.62 4.03
N ILE A 53 -4.30 8.24 2.84
CA ILE A 53 -5.46 8.78 2.13
C ILE A 53 -5.81 8.02 0.86
N TYR A 54 -4.83 7.31 0.26
CA TYR A 54 -5.06 6.42 -0.86
C TYR A 54 -3.91 5.40 -1.00
N ILE A 55 -4.22 4.31 -1.69
CA ILE A 55 -3.21 3.38 -2.22
C ILE A 55 -3.46 3.22 -3.71
N ARG A 56 -2.39 3.23 -4.50
CA ARG A 56 -2.43 2.94 -5.93
C ARG A 56 -1.55 1.75 -6.26
N ARG A 57 -2.15 0.69 -6.78
CA ARG A 57 -1.43 -0.42 -7.42
C ARG A 57 -1.54 -0.26 -8.93
N GLU A 58 -0.41 -0.16 -9.61
CA GLU A 58 -0.41 -0.24 -11.08
C GLU A 58 -0.92 -1.62 -11.49
N ARG A 59 -1.98 -1.66 -12.30
CA ARG A 59 -2.33 -2.88 -13.02
C ARG A 59 -1.38 -2.97 -14.19
N GLY A 60 -0.59 -4.04 -14.24
CA GLY A 60 0.22 -4.33 -15.41
C GLY A 60 -0.68 -4.28 -16.65
N ASP A 61 -0.24 -3.55 -17.67
CA ASP A 61 -0.93 -3.42 -18.95
C ASP A 61 -1.27 -4.82 -19.46
N GLN A 62 -2.56 -5.14 -19.56
CA GLN A 62 -2.98 -6.32 -20.27
C GLN A 62 -2.75 -6.05 -21.76
N ARG A 63 -1.53 -6.32 -22.23
CA ARG A 63 -1.21 -6.34 -23.66
C ARG A 63 -2.04 -7.45 -24.29
N VAL A 64 -3.22 -7.09 -24.81
CA VAL A 64 -3.87 -7.83 -25.88
C VAL A 64 -2.93 -7.74 -27.09
N GLY A 65 -2.14 -8.80 -27.29
CA GLY A 65 -1.40 -8.99 -28.53
C GLY A 65 -2.40 -9.19 -29.67
N PHE A 66 -2.22 -8.44 -30.75
CA PHE A 66 -2.91 -8.65 -32.03
C PHE A 66 -2.30 -9.84 -32.77
#